data_AF-G5SCT1-F1
#
_entry.id   AF-G5SCT1-F1
#
_cell.length_a   1.000
_cell.length_b   1.000
_cell.length_c   1.000
_cell.angle_alpha   90.00
_cell.angle_beta   90.00
_cell.angle_gamma   90.00
#
_symmetry.space_group_name_H-M   'P 1'
#
loop_
_entity.id
_entity.type
_entity.pdbx_description
1 polymer ?
#
loop_
_entity_poly.entity_id
_entity_poly.type
_entity_poly.pdbx_seq_one_letter_code
_entity_poly.pdbx_strand_id
1 'polypeptide(L)' 'MTNRALLLVDLQNDFCAGGALAVAEGDSTIDIANALIDWCQPRQIPVLA' A
#
# COMPACT_ATOMS: atom_id res chain seq x y z
N MET A 1 23.46 -9.68 -1.81
CA MET A 1 22.00 -9.88 -1.66
C MET A 1 21.34 -8.54 -1.83
N THR A 2 20.32 -8.42 -2.67
CA THR A 2 19.57 -7.17 -2.81
C THR A 2 18.46 -7.16 -1.77
N ASN A 3 18.61 -6.33 -0.73
CA ASN A 3 17.56 -6.16 0.27
C ASN A 3 16.40 -5.40 -0.37
N ARG A 4 15.19 -5.97 -0.25
CA ARG A 4 13.95 -5.40 -0.77
C ARG A 4 12.87 -5.53 0.29
N ALA A 5 12.01 -4.53 0.36
CA ALA A 5 10.79 -4.51 1.17
C ALA A 5 9.74 -3.65 0.44
N LEU A 6 8.47 -3.91 0.69
CA LEU A 6 7.35 -3.04 0.33
C LEU A 6 6.97 -2.22 1.56
N LEU A 7 7.03 -0.90 1.45
CA LEU A 7 6.57 0.03 2.48
C LEU A 7 5.29 0.70 1.97
N LEU A 8 4.17 0.49 2.66
CA LEU A 8 2.89 1.14 2.43
C LEU A 8 2.84 2.39 3.30
N VAL A 9 3.00 3.56 2.70
CA VAL A 9 3.00 4.81 3.46
C VAL A 9 1.58 5.32 3.56
N ASP A 10 1.08 5.47 4.78
CA ASP A 10 -0.16 6.16 5.09
C ASP A 10 -1.36 5.68 4.24
N LEU A 11 -1.46 4.36 4.01
CA LEU A 11 -2.61 3.75 3.33
C LEU A 11 -3.78 3.57 4.31
N GLN A 12 -4.36 4.69 4.76
CA GLN A 12 -5.40 4.75 5.78
C GLN A 12 -6.73 5.23 5.20
N ASN A 13 -7.85 4.82 5.82
CA ASN A 13 -9.18 5.24 5.39
C ASN A 13 -9.37 6.77 5.42
N ASP A 14 -8.67 7.48 6.31
CA ASP A 14 -8.76 8.94 6.41
C ASP A 14 -8.21 9.67 5.18
N PHE A 15 -7.33 9.03 4.40
CA PHE A 15 -6.78 9.57 3.15
C PHE A 15 -7.55 9.10 1.91
N CYS A 16 -8.53 8.20 2.07
CA CYS A 16 -9.40 7.71 1.00
C CYS A 16 -10.64 8.61 0.83
N ALA A 17 -11.44 8.43 -0.23
CA ALA A 17 -12.65 9.22 -0.44
C ALA A 17 -13.62 9.10 0.74
N GLY A 18 -14.07 10.26 1.24
CA GLY A 18 -14.94 10.36 2.42
C GLY A 18 -14.21 10.35 3.77
N GLY A 19 -12.89 10.21 3.78
CA GLY A 19 -12.04 10.32 4.97
C GLY A 19 -11.84 11.76 5.46
N ALA A 20 -11.30 11.90 6.67
CA ALA A 20 -11.07 13.21 7.31
C ALA A 20 -10.02 14.07 6.57
N LEU A 21 -9.09 13.45 5.85
CA LEU A 21 -8.05 14.11 5.05
C LEU A 21 -7.95 13.48 3.66
N ALA A 22 -9.09 13.30 2.99
CA ALA A 22 -9.16 12.63 1.70
C ALA A 22 -8.17 13.23 0.68
N VAL A 23 -7.32 12.36 0.11
CA VAL A 23 -6.39 12.69 -0.96
C VAL A 23 -7.09 12.46 -2.29
N ALA A 24 -6.93 13.40 -3.23
CA ALA A 24 -7.49 13.27 -4.57
C ALA A 24 -7.01 11.96 -5.22
N GLU A 25 -7.95 11.13 -5.68
CA GLU A 25 -7.69 9.82 -6.28
C GLU A 25 -6.98 8.80 -5.35
N GLY A 26 -6.98 9.02 -4.03
CA GLY A 26 -6.31 8.14 -3.06
C GLY A 26 -6.76 6.68 -3.14
N ASP A 27 -8.05 6.44 -3.38
CA ASP A 27 -8.62 5.09 -3.51
C ASP A 27 -7.99 4.26 -4.65
N SER A 28 -7.50 4.91 -5.70
CA SER A 28 -6.86 4.22 -6.84
C SER A 28 -5.56 3.51 -6.46
N THR A 29 -4.95 3.90 -5.33
CA THR A 29 -3.71 3.30 -4.82
C THR A 29 -3.96 1.93 -4.16
N ILE A 30 -5.19 1.68 -3.68
CA ILE A 30 -5.55 0.48 -2.94
C ILE A 30 -5.36 -0.79 -3.80
N ASP A 31 -5.84 -0.77 -5.04
CA ASP A 31 -5.72 -1.91 -5.96
C ASP A 31 -4.25 -2.25 -6.27
N ILE A 32 -3.41 -1.22 -6.45
CA ILE A 32 -1.98 -1.40 -6.68
C ILE A 32 -1.28 -1.94 -5.42
N ALA A 33 -1.61 -1.40 -4.25
CA ALA A 33 -1.07 -1.87 -2.98
C ALA A 33 -1.37 -3.36 -2.76
N ASN A 34 -2.62 -3.77 -2.99
CA ASN A 34 -3.04 -5.18 -2.89
C ASN A 34 -2.27 -6.08 -3.88
N ALA A 35 -2.14 -5.66 -5.15
CA ALA A 35 -1.38 -6.44 -6.14
C ALA A 35 0.11 -6.60 -5.76
N LEU A 36 0.72 -5.56 -5.16
CA LEU A 36 2.10 -5.62 -4.70
C LEU A 36 2.27 -6.47 -3.44
N ILE A 37 1.32 -6.42 -2.51
CA ILE A 37 1.28 -7.32 -1.34
C ILE A 37 1.26 -8.78 -1.81
N ASP A 38 0.37 -9.12 -2.74
CA ASP A 38 0.24 -10.46 -3.32
C ASP A 38 1.51 -10.89 -4.07
N TRP A 39 2.23 -9.96 -4.69
CA TRP A 39 3.50 -10.25 -5.35
C TRP A 39 4.63 -10.50 -4.34
N CYS A 40 4.66 -9.75 -3.23
CA CYS A 40 5.69 -9.81 -2.19
C CYS A 40 5.58 -11.05 -1.30
N GLN A 41 4.37 -11.44 -0.89
CA GLN A 41 4.11 -12.56 0.01
C GLN A 41 4.81 -13.88 -0.39
N PRO A 42 4.62 -14.42 -1.61
CA PRO A 42 5.25 -15.69 -2.00
C PRO A 42 6.77 -15.61 -2.15
N ARG A 43 7.31 -14.40 -2.24
CA ARG A 43 8.76 -14.14 -2.37
C ARG A 43 9.44 -13.87 -1.03
N GLN A 44 8.67 -13.91 0.06
CA GLN A 44 9.13 -13.55 1.41
C GLN A 44 9.78 -12.16 1.45
N ILE A 45 9.27 -11.23 0.63
CA ILE A 45 9.67 -9.83 0.67
C ILE A 45 8.87 -9.17 1.80
N PRO A 46 9.52 -8.57 2.82
CA PRO A 46 8.81 -7.91 3.92
C PRO A 46 7.85 -6.83 3.41
N VAL A 47 6.64 -6.81 3.99
CA VAL A 47 5.65 -5.76 3.79
C VAL A 47 5.47 -5.03 5.11
N LEU A 48 5.64 -3.71 5.09
CA LEU A 48 5.50 -2.81 6.23
C LEU A 48 4.44 -1.77 5.90
N ALA A 49 3.65 -1.35 6.88
CA ALA A 49 2.65 -0.30 6.79
C ALA A 49 2.79 0.64 7.99
#